data_AF-A0AAU5XAD6-F1
#
_entry.id   AF-A0AAU5XAD6-F1
#
_cell.length_a   1.000
_cell.length_b   1.000
_cell.length_c   1.000
_cell.angle_alpha   90.00
_cell.angle_beta   90.00
_cell.angle_gamma   90.00
#
_symmetry.space_group_name_H-M   'P 1'
#
loop_
_entity.id
_entity.type
_entity.pdbx_description
1 polymer ?
#
loop_
_entity_poly.entity_id
_entity_poly.type
_entity_poly.pdbx_seq_one_letter_code
_entity_poly.pdbx_strand_id
1 'polypeptide(L)'
;MTPSARRVLTVMPARTWLVVVGDRWSVEMLQEGAVPLERSRLWLLPLLDRPRDEVEAEARPHLTANDPDLSEPFNAMIGTALRCGEYYVSRLIGWLRTEEILTFAVELREIALGGSCSQATRHAIKRLLKHHGVWAMHRGESAQKPPA
;
A
#
# COMPACT_ATOMS: atom_id res chain seq x y z
N MET A 1 17.25 -24.36 12.97
CA MET A 1 17.92 -23.22 12.31
C MET A 1 16.86 -22.15 12.07
N THR A 2 17.08 -20.94 12.56
CA THR A 2 16.23 -19.79 12.20
C THR A 2 16.51 -19.46 10.73
N PRO A 3 15.49 -19.38 9.86
CA PRO A 3 15.70 -19.02 8.46
C PRO A 3 16.42 -17.67 8.37
N SER A 4 17.44 -17.59 7.51
CA SER A 4 18.20 -16.36 7.29
C SER A 4 17.32 -15.34 6.54
N ALA A 5 17.30 -14.09 7.01
CA ALA A 5 16.59 -13.02 6.33
C ALA A 5 17.34 -12.61 5.06
N ARG A 6 16.63 -12.57 3.93
CA ARG A 6 17.16 -12.03 2.67
C ARG A 6 16.56 -10.67 2.41
N ARG A 7 17.42 -9.66 2.29
CA ARG A 7 17.03 -8.29 1.90
C ARG A 7 16.62 -8.26 0.44
N VAL A 8 15.44 -7.73 0.18
CA VAL A 8 14.87 -7.63 -1.18
C VAL A 8 14.81 -6.17 -1.63
N LEU A 9 14.37 -5.27 -0.76
CA LEU A 9 14.13 -3.88 -1.11
C LEU A 9 14.55 -2.96 0.01
N THR A 10 15.28 -1.91 -0.31
CA THR A 10 15.61 -0.84 0.64
C THR A 10 14.40 0.06 0.82
N VAL A 11 13.95 0.18 2.07
CA VAL A 11 12.87 1.10 2.42
C VAL A 11 13.46 2.46 2.82
N MET A 12 14.47 2.43 3.69
CA MET A 12 15.23 3.60 4.09
C MET A 12 16.72 3.25 4.09
N PRO A 13 17.57 4.01 3.36
CA PRO A 13 18.99 3.70 3.25
C PRO A 13 19.66 3.48 4.60
N ALA A 14 20.41 2.38 4.70
CA ALA A 14 21.14 1.95 5.89
C ALA A 14 20.31 1.77 7.19
N ARG A 15 18.97 1.78 7.11
CA ARG A 15 18.09 1.72 8.28
C ARG A 15 17.05 0.62 8.23
N THR A 16 16.34 0.50 7.11
CA THR A 16 15.14 -0.33 7.01
C THR A 16 15.08 -1.04 5.66
N TRP A 17 14.83 -2.34 5.69
CA TRP A 17 14.72 -3.19 4.51
C TRP A 17 13.44 -4.02 4.56
N LEU A 18 12.79 -4.18 3.42
CA LEU A 18 11.84 -5.27 3.21
C LEU A 18 12.63 -6.54 2.93
N VAL A 19 12.34 -7.59 3.68
CA VAL A 19 13.08 -8.86 3.66
C VAL A 19 12.13 -10.05 3.57
N VAL A 20 12.64 -11.16 3.06
CA VAL A 20 11.97 -12.46 3.12
C VAL A 20 12.64 -13.32 4.19
N VAL A 21 11.87 -13.87 5.10
CA VAL A 21 12.31 -14.82 6.13
C VAL A 21 11.57 -16.14 5.92
N GLY A 22 12.24 -17.14 5.36
CA GLY A 22 11.57 -18.35 4.88
C GLY A 22 10.69 -18.03 3.67
N ASP A 23 9.38 -18.15 3.82
CA ASP A 23 8.35 -17.88 2.81
C ASP A 23 7.48 -16.66 3.15
N ARG A 24 7.90 -15.83 4.11
CA ARG A 24 7.11 -14.70 4.62
C ARG A 24 7.83 -13.37 4.49
N TRP A 25 7.05 -12.33 4.22
CA TRP A 25 7.51 -10.96 4.27
C TRP A 25 7.74 -10.49 5.70
N SER A 26 8.82 -9.74 5.89
CA SER A 26 9.16 -9.06 7.13
C SER A 26 9.85 -7.75 6.81
N VAL A 27 9.96 -6.88 7.80
CA VAL A 27 10.79 -5.67 7.71
C VAL A 27 11.94 -5.81 8.68
N GLU A 28 13.15 -5.72 8.16
CA GLU A 28 14.36 -5.70 8.96
C GLU A 28 14.73 -4.27 9.30
N MET A 29 14.91 -3.99 10.59
CA MET A 29 15.53 -2.77 11.08
C MET A 29 16.84 -3.08 11.76
N LEU A 30 17.83 -2.20 11.58
CA LEU A 30 19.21 -2.40 12.08
C LEU A 30 19.27 -2.79 13.57
N GLN A 31 18.36 -2.27 14.40
CA GLN A 31 18.36 -2.48 15.86
C GLN A 31 17.40 -3.57 16.33
N GLU A 32 16.44 -3.98 15.50
CA GLU A 32 15.33 -4.88 15.92
C GLU A 32 15.37 -6.24 15.20
N GLY A 33 16.18 -6.37 14.15
CA GLY A 33 16.15 -7.53 13.27
C GLY A 33 14.87 -7.57 12.42
N ALA A 34 14.54 -8.76 11.91
CA ALA A 34 13.36 -8.97 11.06
C ALA A 34 12.07 -9.05 11.89
N VAL A 35 11.13 -8.16 11.61
CA VAL A 35 9.82 -8.07 12.27
C VAL A 35 8.71 -8.41 11.26
N PRO A 36 7.76 -9.31 11.62
CA PRO A 36 6.67 -9.70 10.73
C PRO A 36 5.90 -8.51 10.16
N LEU A 37 5.49 -8.61 8.89
CA LEU A 37 4.88 -7.54 8.11
C LEU A 37 3.66 -6.90 8.82
N GLU A 38 2.85 -7.69 9.50
CA GLU A 38 1.64 -7.23 10.20
C GLU A 38 1.95 -6.20 11.29
N ARG A 39 3.13 -6.35 11.92
CA ARG A 39 3.62 -5.48 13.00
C ARG A 39 4.47 -4.33 12.48
N SER A 40 5.00 -4.42 11.26
CA SER A 40 5.99 -3.49 10.72
C SER A 40 5.52 -2.69 9.49
N ARG A 41 4.28 -2.88 9.03
CA ARG A 41 3.68 -2.17 7.87
C ARG A 41 3.83 -0.64 7.87
N LEU A 42 3.87 0.01 9.04
CA LEU A 42 4.10 1.46 9.14
C LEU A 42 5.50 1.86 8.64
N TRP A 43 6.48 0.99 8.80
CA TRP A 43 7.85 1.25 8.38
C TRP A 43 8.03 1.20 6.86
N LEU A 44 7.04 0.70 6.13
CA LEU A 44 7.04 0.69 4.65
C LEU A 44 6.62 2.02 4.04
N LEU A 45 5.93 2.89 4.79
CA LEU A 45 5.40 4.16 4.27
C LEU A 45 6.42 5.06 3.53
N PRO A 46 7.72 5.11 3.92
CA PRO A 46 8.73 5.85 3.16
C PRO A 46 8.89 5.43 1.70
N LEU A 47 8.45 4.22 1.30
CA LEU A 47 8.47 3.80 -0.11
C LEU A 47 7.59 4.70 -1.00
N LEU A 48 6.55 5.33 -0.45
CA LEU A 48 5.68 6.26 -1.17
C LEU A 48 6.39 7.56 -1.58
N ASP A 49 7.57 7.84 -1.02
CA ASP A 49 8.37 8.99 -1.41
C ASP A 49 9.17 8.74 -2.70
N ARG A 50 9.15 7.50 -3.22
CA ARG A 50 9.88 7.07 -4.42
C ARG A 50 8.92 6.67 -5.55
N PRO A 51 9.31 6.83 -6.83
CA PRO A 51 8.53 6.31 -7.95
C PRO A 51 8.33 4.79 -7.84
N ARG A 52 7.10 4.31 -8.07
CA ARG A 52 6.75 2.88 -7.97
C ARG A 52 7.61 2.00 -8.88
N ASP A 53 7.87 2.45 -10.11
CA ASP A 53 8.68 1.70 -11.07
C ASP A 53 10.11 1.47 -10.59
N GLU A 54 10.73 2.48 -9.96
CA GLU A 54 12.08 2.37 -9.40
C GLU A 54 12.13 1.40 -8.22
N VAL A 55 11.11 1.43 -7.36
CA VAL A 55 10.98 0.52 -6.22
C VAL A 55 10.85 -0.94 -6.69
N GLU A 56 10.00 -1.18 -7.68
CA GLU A 56 9.83 -2.53 -8.25
C GLU A 56 11.09 -3.00 -8.99
N ALA A 57 11.76 -2.11 -9.72
CA ALA A 57 13.00 -2.43 -10.41
C ALA A 57 14.15 -2.78 -9.45
N GLU A 58 14.24 -2.11 -8.30
CA GLU A 58 15.19 -2.44 -7.23
C GLU A 58 14.91 -3.84 -6.65
N ALA A 59 13.64 -4.16 -6.38
CA ALA A 59 13.27 -5.43 -5.76
C ALA A 59 13.46 -6.65 -6.69
N ARG A 60 13.18 -6.47 -7.99
CA ARG A 60 13.12 -7.55 -8.99
C ARG A 60 14.35 -8.47 -9.05
N PRO A 61 15.61 -7.99 -9.11
CA PRO A 61 16.77 -8.87 -9.18
C PRO A 61 16.99 -9.70 -7.91
N HIS A 62 16.36 -9.33 -6.80
CA HIS A 62 16.49 -10.05 -5.55
C HIS A 62 15.43 -11.11 -5.36
N LEU A 63 14.32 -11.07 -6.11
CA LEU A 63 13.22 -12.03 -6.00
C LEU A 63 13.55 -13.36 -6.67
N THR A 64 13.12 -14.45 -6.04
CA THR A 64 13.18 -15.81 -6.60
C THR A 64 11.77 -16.29 -6.98
N ALA A 65 11.68 -17.33 -7.81
CA ALA A 65 10.40 -17.92 -8.21
C ALA A 65 9.58 -18.50 -7.04
N ASN A 66 10.21 -18.76 -5.90
CA ASN A 66 9.57 -19.30 -4.69
C ASN A 66 9.18 -18.21 -3.70
N ASP A 67 9.48 -16.94 -3.99
CA ASP A 67 9.18 -15.84 -3.07
C ASP A 67 7.69 -15.48 -3.13
N PRO A 68 7.12 -15.04 -2.00
CA PRO A 68 5.80 -14.43 -2.02
C PRO A 68 5.79 -13.16 -2.90
N ASP A 69 4.62 -12.86 -3.46
CA ASP A 69 4.44 -11.73 -4.37
C ASP A 69 4.61 -10.38 -3.64
N LEU A 70 5.15 -9.36 -4.33
CA LEU A 70 5.33 -8.01 -3.77
C LEU A 70 4.01 -7.28 -3.49
N SER A 71 2.89 -7.72 -4.07
CA SER A 71 1.57 -7.19 -3.81
C SER A 71 1.19 -7.27 -2.33
N GLU A 72 1.66 -8.27 -1.58
CA GLU A 72 1.36 -8.39 -0.15
C GLU A 72 1.93 -7.21 0.67
N PRO A 73 3.25 -6.92 0.68
CA PRO A 73 3.80 -5.80 1.41
C PRO A 73 3.29 -4.46 0.88
N PHE A 74 3.03 -4.35 -0.43
CA PHE A 74 2.46 -3.13 -0.99
C PHE A 74 1.01 -2.92 -0.55
N ASN A 75 0.15 -3.93 -0.57
CA ASN A 75 -1.22 -3.82 -0.08
C ASN A 75 -1.25 -3.50 1.43
N ALA A 76 -0.34 -4.08 2.22
CA ALA A 76 -0.20 -3.76 3.64
C ALA A 76 0.20 -2.29 3.85
N MET A 77 1.14 -1.78 3.04
CA MET A 77 1.55 -0.38 3.06
C MET A 77 0.41 0.56 2.62
N ILE A 78 -0.29 0.24 1.53
CA ILE A 78 -1.40 1.02 0.99
C ILE A 78 -2.51 1.16 2.02
N GLY A 79 -2.98 0.04 2.59
CA GLY A 79 -4.00 0.05 3.63
C GLY A 79 -3.56 0.86 4.85
N THR A 80 -2.27 0.86 5.17
CA THR A 80 -1.72 1.68 6.26
C THR A 80 -1.72 3.17 5.90
N ALA A 81 -1.25 3.52 4.70
CA ALA A 81 -1.19 4.89 4.21
C ALA A 81 -2.56 5.58 4.22
N LEU A 82 -3.61 4.86 3.79
CA LEU A 82 -5.00 5.35 3.80
C LEU A 82 -5.50 5.76 5.19
N ARG A 83 -4.89 5.23 6.26
CA ARG A 83 -5.23 5.53 7.67
C ARG A 83 -4.27 6.52 8.36
N CYS A 84 -3.17 6.90 7.71
CA CYS A 84 -2.10 7.70 8.32
C CYS A 84 -2.15 9.21 7.98
N GLY A 85 -3.16 9.65 7.22
CA GLY A 85 -3.46 11.07 6.98
C GLY A 85 -3.05 11.60 5.60
N GLU A 86 -3.34 12.89 5.39
CA GLU A 86 -3.27 13.57 4.08
C GLU A 86 -1.92 13.40 3.36
N TYR A 87 -0.80 13.50 4.08
CA TYR A 87 0.53 13.39 3.48
C TYR A 87 0.69 12.09 2.68
N TYR A 88 0.37 10.95 3.30
CA TYR A 88 0.53 9.65 2.65
C TYR A 88 -0.54 9.39 1.60
N VAL A 89 -1.79 9.82 1.84
CA VAL A 89 -2.89 9.68 0.87
C VAL A 89 -2.55 10.43 -0.42
N SER A 90 -2.02 11.64 -0.33
CA SER A 90 -1.68 12.45 -1.51
C SER A 90 -0.62 11.79 -2.40
N ARG A 91 0.40 11.17 -1.80
CA ARG A 91 1.46 10.44 -2.52
C ARG A 91 0.96 9.11 -3.08
N LEU A 92 0.14 8.41 -2.31
CA LEU A 92 -0.41 7.12 -2.68
C LEU A 92 -1.17 7.17 -4.01
N ILE A 93 -1.91 8.24 -4.29
CA ILE A 93 -2.73 8.37 -5.53
C ILE A 93 -1.90 8.17 -6.80
N GLY A 94 -0.68 8.71 -6.85
CA GLY A 94 0.21 8.54 -8.01
C GLY A 94 1.03 7.24 -8.00
N TRP A 95 0.94 6.48 -6.91
CA TRP A 95 1.73 5.27 -6.67
C TRP A 95 0.94 3.98 -6.95
N LEU A 96 -0.39 4.04 -6.87
CA LEU A 96 -1.29 2.92 -7.09
C LEU A 96 -1.29 2.41 -8.54
N ARG A 97 -1.32 1.08 -8.67
CA ARG A 97 -1.63 0.34 -9.90
C ARG A 97 -3.12 0.06 -10.01
N THR A 98 -3.56 -0.35 -11.19
CA THR A 98 -4.98 -0.63 -11.48
C THR A 98 -5.58 -1.62 -10.49
N GLU A 99 -4.89 -2.72 -10.20
CA GLU A 99 -5.36 -3.79 -9.32
C GLU A 99 -5.55 -3.29 -7.88
N GLU A 100 -4.65 -2.42 -7.42
CA GLU A 100 -4.67 -1.82 -6.09
C GLU A 100 -5.80 -0.77 -5.99
N ILE A 101 -6.05 -0.01 -7.07
CA ILE A 101 -7.20 0.92 -7.15
C ILE A 101 -8.52 0.16 -7.03
N LEU A 102 -8.64 -0.99 -7.71
CA LEU A 102 -9.83 -1.84 -7.62
C LEU A 102 -9.98 -2.41 -6.20
N THR A 103 -8.87 -2.86 -5.60
CA THR A 103 -8.84 -3.45 -4.26
C THR A 103 -9.26 -2.45 -3.18
N PHE A 104 -8.78 -1.21 -3.25
CA PHE A 104 -9.03 -0.17 -2.24
C PHE A 104 -10.08 0.88 -2.68
N ALA A 105 -10.95 0.54 -3.63
CA ALA A 105 -11.90 1.48 -4.22
C ALA A 105 -12.87 2.08 -3.19
N VAL A 106 -13.28 1.28 -2.20
CA VAL A 106 -14.22 1.70 -1.14
C VAL A 106 -13.57 2.73 -0.23
N GLU A 107 -12.39 2.44 0.31
CA GLU A 107 -11.66 3.34 1.21
C GLU A 107 -11.28 4.64 0.51
N LEU A 108 -10.82 4.55 -0.74
CA LEU A 108 -10.54 5.73 -1.58
C LEU A 108 -11.79 6.59 -1.76
N ARG A 109 -12.96 5.97 -1.99
CA ARG A 109 -14.22 6.70 -2.13
C ARG A 109 -14.64 7.37 -0.82
N GLU A 110 -14.50 6.69 0.32
CA GLU A 110 -14.78 7.26 1.63
C GLU A 110 -13.94 8.51 1.88
N ILE A 111 -12.64 8.46 1.60
CA ILE A 111 -11.74 9.62 1.70
C ILE A 111 -12.17 10.74 0.75
N ALA A 112 -12.52 10.41 -0.50
CA ALA A 112 -12.95 11.40 -1.49
C ALA A 112 -14.26 12.11 -1.11
N LEU A 113 -15.15 11.43 -0.38
CA LEU A 113 -16.42 11.99 0.11
C LEU A 113 -16.27 12.69 1.47
N GLY A 114 -15.27 12.31 2.27
CA GLY A 114 -15.02 12.86 3.59
C GLY A 114 -14.40 14.26 3.60
N GLY A 115 -14.11 14.73 4.82
CA GLY A 115 -13.47 16.03 5.08
C GLY A 115 -12.04 15.93 5.62
N SER A 116 -11.49 14.73 5.77
CA SER A 116 -10.16 14.49 6.36
C SER A 116 -8.99 14.86 5.43
N CYS A 117 -9.26 15.08 4.15
CA CYS A 117 -8.27 15.35 3.12
C CYS A 117 -8.51 16.67 2.40
N SER A 118 -7.45 17.23 1.81
CA SER A 118 -7.54 18.48 1.05
C SER A 118 -8.49 18.33 -0.15
N GLN A 119 -9.03 19.45 -0.63
CA GLN A 119 -9.89 19.43 -1.82
C GLN A 119 -9.17 18.88 -3.05
N ALA A 120 -7.87 19.19 -3.20
CA ALA A 120 -7.04 18.71 -4.31
C ALA A 120 -6.92 17.17 -4.29
N THR A 121 -6.57 16.60 -3.14
CA THR A 121 -6.46 15.15 -2.94
C THR A 121 -7.78 14.44 -3.19
N ARG A 122 -8.89 14.96 -2.64
CA ARG A 122 -10.23 14.39 -2.88
C ARG A 122 -10.62 14.39 -4.36
N HIS A 123 -10.35 15.48 -5.08
CA HIS A 123 -10.59 15.54 -6.53
C HIS A 123 -9.69 14.58 -7.30
N ALA A 124 -8.42 14.43 -6.90
CA ALA A 124 -7.50 13.49 -7.53
C ALA A 124 -8.01 12.05 -7.36
N ILE A 125 -8.43 11.64 -6.17
CA ILE A 125 -9.04 10.32 -5.92
C ILE A 125 -10.30 10.15 -6.75
N LYS A 126 -11.21 11.13 -6.76
CA LYS A 126 -12.45 11.06 -7.55
C LYS A 126 -12.17 10.89 -9.05
N ARG A 127 -11.15 11.58 -9.58
CA ARG A 127 -10.74 11.41 -10.98
C ARG A 127 -10.17 10.01 -11.23
N LEU A 128 -9.33 9.52 -10.33
CA LEU A 128 -8.76 8.17 -10.38
C LEU A 128 -9.87 7.12 -10.45
N LEU A 129 -10.80 7.12 -9.48
CA LEU A 129 -11.90 6.16 -9.42
C LEU A 129 -12.85 6.25 -10.62
N LYS A 130 -13.05 7.44 -11.19
CA LYS A 130 -13.84 7.60 -12.42
C LYS A 130 -13.12 7.03 -13.64
N HIS A 131 -11.81 7.29 -13.75
CA HIS A 131 -10.99 6.79 -14.87
C HIS A 131 -11.03 5.26 -14.94
N HIS A 132 -10.98 4.59 -13.79
CA HIS A 132 -11.07 3.14 -13.69
C HIS A 132 -12.51 2.59 -13.60
N GLY A 133 -13.54 3.42 -13.79
CA GLY A 133 -14.94 2.97 -13.83
C GLY A 133 -15.55 2.54 -12.48
N VAL A 134 -14.82 2.63 -11.37
CA VAL A 134 -15.25 2.15 -10.05
C VAL A 134 -15.96 3.19 -9.18
N TRP A 135 -16.01 4.46 -9.61
CA TRP A 135 -16.69 5.52 -8.87
C TRP A 135 -18.20 5.25 -8.61
N ALA A 136 -18.89 4.64 -9.56
CA ALA A 136 -20.34 4.44 -9.52
C ALA A 136 -20.77 3.07 -8.99
N MET A 137 -19.88 2.07 -8.99
CA MET A 137 -20.20 0.68 -8.64
C MET A 137 -20.69 0.53 -7.19
N HIS A 138 -20.21 1.38 -6.28
CA HIS A 138 -20.57 1.34 -4.86
C HIS A 138 -21.77 2.21 -4.46
N ARG A 139 -22.63 2.64 -5.40
CA ARG A 139 -23.92 3.27 -5.05
C ARG A 139 -24.99 2.26 -4.61
N GLY A 140 -24.78 0.96 -4.86
CA GLY A 140 -25.81 -0.07 -4.68
C GLY A 140 -26.06 -0.55 -3.24
N GLU A 141 -25.12 -0.40 -2.31
CA GLU A 141 -25.24 -1.01 -0.97
C GLU A 141 -25.96 -0.17 0.08
N SER A 142 -26.19 1.13 -0.17
CA SER A 142 -26.88 2.02 0.78
C SER A 142 -28.38 2.20 0.47
N ALA A 143 -28.93 1.46 -0.48
CA ALA A 143 -30.33 1.58 -0.92
C ALA A 143 -31.21 0.40 -0.48
N GLN A 144 -30.98 -0.16 0.71
CA GLN A 144 -31.98 -1.01 1.39
C GLN A 144 -32.56 -0.26 2.58
N LYS A 145 -33.61 0.52 2.28
CA LYS A 145 -34.54 1.00 3.28
C LYS A 145 -35.37 -0.22 3.74
N PRO A 146 -35.47 -0.54 5.05
CA PRO A 146 -36.36 -1.61 5.48
C PRO A 146 -37.82 -1.24 5.16
N PRO A 147 -38.66 -2.20 4.77
CA PRO A 147 -40.07 -1.94 4.52
C PRO A 147 -40.78 -1.47 5.79
N ALA A 148 -41.82 -0.66 5.56
CA ALA A 148 -42.59 0.09 6.54
C ALA A 148 -43.28 -0.77 7.61
#